data_AF-A0AAW0J5M9-F1
#
_entry.id   AF-A0AAW0J5M9-F1
#
_cell.length_a   1.000
_cell.length_b   1.000
_cell.length_c   1.000
_cell.angle_alpha   90.00
_cell.angle_beta   90.00
_cell.angle_gamma   90.00
#
_symmetry.space_group_name_H-M   'P 1'
#
loop_
_entity.id
_entity.type
_entity.pdbx_description
1 polymer ?
#
loop_
_entity_poly.entity_id
_entity_poly.type
_entity_poly.pdbx_seq_one_letter_code
_entity_poly.pdbx_strand_id
1 'polypeptide(L)'
;IGRTLIPRYFSTVFEGGVTDLYYILKHSKESYHNSSITVDCDQCAMVTQHGKPMFTKVCTEGRLILEFTFDDLMRIKTWHFTIRQYRELVPRSILAMHAQDPQVLDQLSKNITRMGLTNFTLNYLRVRLNK
;
A
#
# COMPACT_ATOMS: atom_id res chain seq x y z
N ILE A 1 7.24 13.21 -1.32
CA ILE A 1 7.43 13.46 -2.77
C ILE A 1 6.46 14.54 -3.24
N GLY A 2 6.82 15.32 -4.27
CA GLY A 2 5.95 16.38 -4.82
C GLY A 2 4.96 15.90 -5.87
N ARG A 3 4.02 16.77 -6.28
CA ARG A 3 2.87 16.46 -7.14
C ARG A 3 3.22 15.77 -8.47
N THR A 4 4.29 16.19 -9.13
CA THR A 4 4.71 15.63 -10.43
C THR A 4 5.19 14.17 -10.34
N LEU A 5 5.56 13.72 -9.15
CA LEU A 5 6.07 12.38 -8.88
C LEU A 5 4.95 11.41 -8.44
N ILE A 6 3.78 11.92 -8.05
CA ILE A 6 2.66 11.11 -7.53
C ILE A 6 2.18 10.06 -8.56
N PRO A 7 1.93 10.40 -9.84
CA PRO A 7 1.49 9.40 -10.81
C PRO A 7 2.48 8.24 -10.92
N ARG A 8 3.78 8.57 -10.95
CA ARG A 8 4.84 7.58 -11.04
C ARG A 8 4.95 6.71 -9.79
N TYR A 9 4.77 7.28 -8.60
CA TYR A 9 4.69 6.50 -7.36
C TYR A 9 3.65 5.40 -7.47
N PHE A 10 2.41 5.73 -7.85
CA PHE A 10 1.36 4.73 -8.03
C PHE A 10 1.68 3.74 -9.14
N SER A 11 2.24 4.17 -10.28
CA SER A 11 2.68 3.23 -11.33
C SER A 11 3.66 2.17 -10.81
N THR A 12 4.61 2.55 -9.94
CA THR A 12 5.60 1.61 -9.41
C THR A 12 4.99 0.51 -8.54
N VAL A 13 3.81 0.74 -7.94
CA VAL A 13 3.08 -0.28 -7.18
C VAL A 13 2.64 -1.39 -8.12
N PHE A 14 1.99 -1.04 -9.24
CA PHE A 14 1.50 -1.99 -10.24
C PHE A 14 2.63 -2.68 -11.01
N GLU A 15 3.72 -1.98 -11.31
CA GLU A 15 4.93 -2.59 -11.89
C GLU A 15 5.54 -3.68 -10.99
N GLY A 16 5.31 -3.61 -9.68
CA GLY A 16 5.70 -4.63 -8.72
C GLY A 16 4.82 -5.89 -8.70
N GLY A 17 3.95 -6.09 -9.70
CA GLY A 17 3.07 -7.25 -9.83
C GLY A 17 1.73 -7.11 -9.10
N VAL A 18 1.38 -5.90 -8.65
CA VAL A 18 0.07 -5.60 -8.07
C VAL A 18 -0.97 -5.46 -9.18
N THR A 19 -2.13 -6.05 -8.98
CA THR A 19 -3.28 -6.05 -9.90
C THR A 19 -4.45 -5.23 -9.37
N ASP A 20 -4.54 -5.07 -8.05
CA ASP A 20 -5.57 -4.29 -7.38
C ASP A 20 -4.98 -3.57 -6.16
N LEU A 21 -5.40 -2.33 -5.91
CA LEU A 21 -4.95 -1.49 -4.80
C LEU A 21 -6.13 -0.69 -4.27
N TYR A 22 -6.37 -0.77 -2.97
CA TYR A 22 -7.37 0.05 -2.28
C TYR A 22 -6.98 0.35 -0.84
N TYR A 23 -7.65 1.33 -0.24
CA TYR A 23 -7.45 1.74 1.15
C TYR A 23 -8.73 1.49 1.96
N ILE A 24 -8.57 0.91 3.15
CA ILE A 24 -9.65 0.74 4.14
C ILE A 24 -9.36 1.71 5.27
N LEU A 25 -10.28 2.63 5.53
CA LEU A 25 -10.21 3.57 6.65
C LEU A 25 -11.21 3.11 7.73
N LYS A 26 -10.73 2.80 8.94
CA LYS A 26 -11.59 2.45 10.08
C LYS A 26 -11.54 3.57 11.11
N HIS A 27 -12.72 3.98 11.58
CA HIS A 27 -12.87 4.99 12.64
C HIS A 27 -12.07 6.27 12.37
N SER A 28 -12.08 6.75 11.12
CA SER A 28 -11.42 8.00 10.74
C SER A 28 -12.07 9.18 11.43
N LYS A 29 -11.25 10.14 11.87
CA LYS A 29 -11.68 11.41 12.44
C LYS A 29 -11.58 12.49 11.39
N GLU A 30 -12.64 13.27 11.24
CA GLU A 30 -12.67 14.43 10.36
C GLU A 30 -12.53 15.71 11.17
N SER A 31 -11.81 16.69 10.64
CA SER A 31 -11.66 18.02 11.24
C SER A 31 -11.77 19.07 10.15
N TYR A 32 -12.62 20.07 10.39
CA TYR A 32 -12.93 21.12 9.43
C TYR A 32 -12.17 22.39 9.79
N HIS A 33 -11.48 22.96 8.82
CA HIS A 33 -10.77 24.22 8.92
C HIS A 33 -11.33 25.20 7.88
N ASN A 34 -10.96 26.48 7.97
CA ASN A 34 -11.50 27.52 7.09
C ASN A 34 -11.29 27.24 5.60
N SER A 35 -10.24 26.53 5.21
CA SER A 35 -9.88 26.25 3.81
C SER A 35 -9.48 24.79 3.54
N SER A 36 -9.60 23.91 4.52
CA SER A 36 -9.27 22.49 4.35
C SER A 36 -10.08 21.57 5.26
N ILE A 37 -10.16 20.30 4.87
CA ILE A 37 -10.68 19.22 5.70
C ILE A 37 -9.53 18.25 5.95
N THR A 38 -9.31 17.90 7.21
CA THR A 38 -8.32 16.88 7.60
C THR A 38 -9.05 15.58 7.93
N VAL A 39 -8.63 14.47 7.32
CA VAL A 39 -9.04 13.11 7.67
C VAL A 39 -7.86 12.40 8.32
N ASP A 40 -8.00 12.03 9.58
CA ASP A 40 -6.99 11.31 10.35
C ASP A 40 -7.50 9.91 10.71
N CYS A 41 -6.91 8.88 10.11
CA CYS A 41 -7.27 7.49 10.31
C CYS A 41 -6.09 6.72 10.91
N ASP A 42 -6.14 6.48 12.22
CA ASP A 42 -5.12 5.71 12.94
C ASP A 42 -5.10 4.21 12.55
N GLN A 43 -6.24 3.70 12.09
CA GLN A 43 -6.44 2.30 11.68
C GLN A 43 -6.72 2.22 10.17
N CYS A 44 -5.76 2.70 9.37
CA CYS A 44 -5.80 2.58 7.91
C CYS A 44 -5.08 1.31 7.46
N ALA A 45 -5.64 0.62 6.47
CA ALA A 45 -4.98 -0.46 5.76
C ALA A 45 -4.91 -0.16 4.26
N MET A 46 -3.69 -0.13 3.71
CA MET A 46 -3.46 -0.22 2.28
C MET A 46 -3.42 -1.69 1.88
N VAL A 47 -4.28 -2.11 0.97
CA VAL A 47 -4.40 -3.49 0.55
C VAL A 47 -4.01 -3.62 -0.92
N THR A 48 -3.06 -4.51 -1.20
CA THR A 48 -2.65 -4.84 -2.58
C THR A 48 -2.88 -6.32 -2.87
N GLN A 49 -3.39 -6.62 -4.07
CA GLN A 49 -3.52 -7.98 -4.58
C GLN A 49 -2.46 -8.22 -5.65
N HIS A 50 -1.58 -9.19 -5.42
CA HIS A 50 -0.55 -9.59 -6.37
C HIS A 50 -1.08 -10.65 -7.32
N GLY A 51 -0.66 -10.55 -8.59
CA GLY A 51 -1.00 -11.50 -9.65
C GLY A 51 -0.03 -12.68 -9.75
N LYS A 52 0.03 -13.31 -10.92
CA LYS A 52 0.93 -14.45 -11.19
C LYS A 52 2.42 -14.09 -10.98
N PRO A 53 3.26 -15.06 -10.58
CA PRO A 53 2.94 -16.47 -10.32
C PRO A 53 2.30 -16.70 -8.94
N MET A 54 2.42 -15.73 -8.03
CA MET A 54 2.05 -15.86 -6.64
C MET A 54 0.93 -14.89 -6.27
N PHE A 55 -0.30 -15.41 -6.30
CA PHE A 55 -1.47 -14.68 -5.84
C PHE A 55 -1.36 -14.42 -4.34
N THR A 56 -0.84 -13.26 -3.96
CA THR A 56 -0.64 -12.90 -2.55
C THR A 56 -1.39 -11.62 -2.25
N LYS A 57 -2.12 -11.59 -1.15
CA LYS A 57 -2.74 -10.37 -0.64
C LYS A 57 -1.82 -9.75 0.41
N VAL A 58 -1.41 -8.50 0.21
CA VAL A 58 -0.58 -7.78 1.18
C VAL A 58 -1.45 -6.72 1.87
N CYS A 59 -1.54 -6.80 3.19
CA CYS A 59 -2.23 -5.84 4.04
C CYS A 59 -1.19 -5.01 4.77
N THR A 60 -1.05 -3.74 4.41
CA THR A 60 -0.11 -2.80 5.02
C THR A 60 -0.88 -1.85 5.92
N GLU A 61 -0.65 -1.94 7.23
CA GLU A 61 -1.42 -1.23 8.25
C GLU A 61 -0.63 -0.04 8.81
N GLY A 62 -1.33 1.06 9.07
CA GLY A 62 -0.71 2.29 9.53
C GLY A 62 -1.70 3.41 9.79
N ARG A 63 -1.16 4.60 10.05
CA ARG A 63 -1.94 5.83 10.18
C ARG A 63 -1.92 6.59 8.86
N LEU A 64 -3.10 6.91 8.33
CA LEU A 64 -3.26 7.73 7.14
C LEU A 64 -3.83 9.09 7.54
N ILE A 65 -3.11 10.16 7.20
CA ILE A 65 -3.57 11.54 7.34
C ILE A 65 -3.70 12.13 5.94
N LEU A 66 -4.89 12.62 5.62
CA LEU A 66 -5.19 13.30 4.37
C LEU A 66 -5.63 14.73 4.69
N GLU A 67 -5.12 15.70 3.94
CA GLU A 67 -5.69 17.05 3.91
C GLU A 67 -6.33 17.25 2.55
N PHE A 68 -7.57 17.70 2.53
CA PHE A 68 -8.34 18.02 1.33
C PHE A 68 -8.50 19.55 1.21
N THR A 69 -8.53 20.06 -0.02
CA THR A 69 -9.01 21.42 -0.28
C THR A 69 -10.48 21.52 0.09
N PHE A 70 -10.87 22.62 0.74
CA PHE A 70 -12.28 22.91 1.00
C PHE A 70 -12.85 23.72 -0.17
N ASP A 71 -12.96 23.06 -1.33
CA ASP A 71 -13.54 23.55 -2.58
C ASP A 71 -14.43 22.47 -3.21
N ASP A 72 -15.15 22.79 -4.29
CA ASP A 72 -16.11 21.88 -4.93
C ASP A 72 -15.50 20.55 -5.41
N LEU A 73 -14.19 20.50 -5.63
CA LEU A 73 -13.50 19.31 -6.11
C LEU A 73 -12.97 18.42 -4.98
N MET A 74 -12.84 18.96 -3.76
CA MET A 74 -12.29 18.29 -2.57
C MET A 74 -11.07 17.41 -2.91
N ARG A 75 -10.04 18.01 -3.51
CA ARG A 75 -8.84 17.27 -3.93
C ARG A 75 -7.88 17.09 -2.77
N ILE A 76 -7.18 15.96 -2.74
CA ILE A 76 -6.11 15.69 -1.78
C ILE A 76 -4.98 16.70 -1.99
N LYS A 77 -4.77 17.55 -0.98
CA LYS A 77 -3.67 18.52 -0.87
C LYS A 77 -2.44 17.87 -0.25
N THR A 78 -2.60 17.09 0.82
CA THR A 78 -1.52 16.30 1.43
C THR A 78 -1.96 14.87 1.68
N TRP A 79 -1.01 13.94 1.50
CA TRP A 79 -1.17 12.52 1.77
C TRP A 79 0.01 12.07 2.61
N HIS A 80 -0.26 11.60 3.83
CA HIS A 80 0.75 11.08 4.73
C HIS A 80 0.35 9.70 5.26
N PHE A 81 1.09 8.66 4.88
CA PHE A 81 0.84 7.30 5.35
C PHE A 81 2.04 6.77 6.14
N THR A 82 1.84 6.57 7.45
CA THR A 82 2.85 6.03 8.36
C THR A 82 2.60 4.56 8.58
N ILE A 83 3.41 3.72 7.93
CA ILE A 83 3.33 2.26 8.03
C ILE A 83 3.80 1.81 9.41
N ARG A 84 3.02 0.93 10.05
CA ARG A 84 3.33 0.31 11.36
C ARG A 84 3.66 -1.17 11.23
N GLN A 85 2.87 -1.90 10.46
CA GLN A 85 3.05 -3.34 10.24
C GLN A 85 2.48 -3.76 8.90
N TYR A 86 2.80 -4.98 8.47
CA TYR A 86 2.23 -5.57 7.26
C TYR A 86 2.06 -7.09 7.41
N ARG A 87 1.16 -7.67 6.63
CA ARG A 87 0.93 -9.11 6.54
C ARG A 87 0.79 -9.53 5.09
N GLU A 88 1.38 -10.66 4.74
CA GLU A 88 1.21 -11.30 3.43
C GLU A 88 0.37 -12.57 3.60
N LEU A 89 -0.71 -12.65 2.83
CA LEU A 89 -1.69 -13.73 2.90
C LEU A 89 -1.67 -14.50 1.59
N VAL A 90 -1.27 -15.77 1.66
CA VAL A 90 -1.27 -16.71 0.54
C VAL A 90 -2.56 -17.53 0.57
N PRO A 91 -3.29 -17.67 -0.56
CA PRO A 91 -4.47 -18.51 -0.66
C PRO A 91 -4.17 -19.96 -0.30
N ARG A 92 -5.05 -20.59 0.48
CA ARG A 92 -4.92 -22.00 0.87
C ARG A 92 -4.87 -22.96 -0.32
N SER A 93 -5.54 -22.62 -1.44
CA SER A 93 -5.48 -23.41 -2.66
C SER A 93 -4.07 -23.51 -3.24
N ILE A 94 -3.31 -22.41 -3.23
CA ILE A 94 -1.91 -22.39 -3.70
C ILE A 94 -1.02 -23.24 -2.80
N LEU A 95 -1.22 -23.17 -1.47
CA LEU A 95 -0.50 -24.03 -0.52
C LEU A 95 -0.82 -25.51 -0.76
N ALA A 96 -2.09 -25.86 -0.98
CA ALA A 96 -2.50 -27.23 -1.24
C ALA A 96 -1.93 -27.79 -2.55
N MET A 97 -1.89 -26.97 -3.62
CA MET A 97 -1.33 -27.37 -4.92
C MET A 97 0.16 -27.70 -4.84
N HIS A 98 0.91 -27.02 -3.96
CA HIS A 98 2.37 -27.20 -3.82
C HIS A 98 2.76 -27.95 -2.54
N ALA A 99 1.82 -28.59 -1.85
CA ALA A 99 2.06 -29.22 -0.55
C ALA A 99 3.11 -30.35 -0.59
N GLN A 100 3.30 -30.98 -1.75
CA GLN A 100 4.26 -32.07 -1.96
C GLN A 100 5.62 -31.59 -2.49
N ASP A 101 5.80 -30.27 -2.70
CA ASP A 101 7.05 -29.69 -3.17
C ASP A 101 7.66 -28.80 -2.06
N PRO A 102 8.58 -29.36 -1.25
CA PRO A 102 9.23 -28.61 -0.18
C PRO A 102 10.00 -27.38 -0.66
N GLN A 103 10.53 -27.39 -1.89
CA GLN A 103 11.29 -26.27 -2.43
C GLN A 103 10.37 -25.09 -2.75
N VAL A 104 9.18 -25.37 -3.31
CA VAL A 104 8.19 -24.33 -3.53
C VAL A 104 7.64 -23.82 -2.21
N LEU A 105 7.37 -24.69 -1.24
CA LEU A 105 6.86 -24.27 0.07
C LEU A 105 7.86 -23.36 0.82
N ASP A 106 9.16 -23.62 0.73
CA ASP A 106 10.20 -22.71 1.25
C ASP A 106 10.14 -21.33 0.57
N GLN A 107 9.93 -21.28 -0.75
CA GLN A 107 9.76 -20.00 -1.47
C GLN A 107 8.50 -19.26 -1.04
N LEU A 108 7.39 -19.97 -0.84
CA LEU A 108 6.11 -19.42 -0.37
C LEU A 108 6.19 -18.82 1.04
N SER A 109 7.13 -19.29 1.85
CA SER A 109 7.35 -18.79 3.22
C SER A 109 8.07 -17.43 3.25
N LYS A 110 8.67 -17.01 2.14
CA LYS A 110 9.44 -15.77 2.04
C LYS A 110 8.52 -14.62 1.62
N ASN A 111 8.66 -13.49 2.32
CA ASN A 111 7.92 -12.28 1.97
C ASN A 111 8.35 -11.76 0.59
N ILE A 112 7.37 -11.33 -0.21
CA ILE A 112 7.58 -10.70 -1.51
C ILE A 112 7.74 -9.17 -1.40
N THR A 113 7.40 -8.60 -0.24
CA THR A 113 7.51 -7.17 0.05
C THR A 113 8.50 -6.89 1.18
N ARG A 114 8.87 -5.61 1.32
CA ARG A 114 9.57 -5.10 2.51
C ARG A 114 8.75 -3.93 3.05
N MET A 115 8.37 -4.00 4.33
CA MET A 115 7.46 -3.04 4.96
C MET A 115 6.13 -2.89 4.20
N GLY A 116 5.63 -3.98 3.60
CA GLY A 116 4.39 -3.96 2.81
C GLY A 116 4.50 -3.28 1.44
N LEU A 117 5.70 -2.85 1.04
CA LEU A 117 5.95 -2.23 -0.26
C LEU A 117 6.83 -3.13 -1.14
N THR A 118 6.57 -3.09 -2.46
CA THR A 118 7.39 -3.80 -3.43
C THR A 118 8.78 -3.16 -3.55
N ASN A 119 9.78 -3.93 -3.98
CA ASN A 119 11.12 -3.39 -4.21
C ASN A 119 11.12 -2.27 -5.27
N PHE A 120 10.23 -2.33 -6.27
CA PHE A 120 10.06 -1.27 -7.27
C PHE A 120 9.66 0.06 -6.61
N THR A 121 8.63 0.03 -5.76
CA THR A 121 8.16 1.22 -5.03
C THR A 121 9.20 1.73 -4.06
N LEU A 122 9.87 0.86 -3.31
CA LEU A 122 10.92 1.26 -2.36
C LEU A 122 12.12 1.90 -3.04
N ASN A 123 12.60 1.32 -4.14
CA ASN A 123 13.73 1.86 -4.90
C ASN A 123 13.37 3.22 -5.50
N TYR A 124 12.15 3.36 -6.03
CA TYR A 124 11.65 4.64 -6.51
C TYR A 124 11.66 5.71 -5.42
N LEU A 125 11.10 5.40 -4.25
CA LEU A 125 11.08 6.34 -3.11
C LEU A 125 12.49 6.69 -2.63
N ARG A 126 13.38 5.71 -2.50
CA ARG A 126 14.78 5.94 -2.07
C ARG A 126 15.49 6.94 -2.98
N VAL A 127 15.36 6.81 -4.31
CA VAL A 127 15.99 7.73 -5.27
C VAL A 127 15.38 9.13 -5.23
N ARG A 128 14.11 9.27 -4.80
CA ARG A 128 13.39 10.55 -4.79
C ARG A 128 13.36 11.25 -3.43
N LEU A 129 13.69 10.55 -2.35
CA LEU A 129 13.79 11.12 -1.00
C LEU A 129 15.24 11.50 -0.62
N ASN A 130 16.24 10.90 -1.27
CA ASN A 130 17.66 11.24 -1.08
C ASN A 130 18.16 12.33 -2.05
N LYS A 131 17.26 13.05 -2.70
CA LYS A 131 17.53 14.25 -3.50
C LYS A 131 16.76 15.41 -2.88
#